data_AF-A0A2E3IMT5-F1
#
_entry.id   AF-A0A2E3IMT5-F1
#
_cell.length_a   1.000
_cell.length_b   1.000
_cell.length_c   1.000
_cell.angle_alpha   90.00
_cell.angle_beta   90.00
_cell.angle_gamma   90.00
#
_symmetry.space_group_name_H-M   'P 1'
#
loop_
_entity.id
_entity.type
_entity.pdbx_description
1 polymer ?
#
loop_
_entity_poly.entity_id
_entity_poly.type
_entity_poly.pdbx_seq_one_letter_code
_entity_poly.pdbx_strand_id
1 'polypeptide(L)'
;MTRADLTEALYEKVGLSRNESADLVESILNHVSDALVDGEQVKIASFGTFLVRDKARRIGRNPKTGEEHEIPPRRVLVFRASQVLKQALVEDWKGGPLDAYIEAGANDE
;
A
#
# COMPACT_ATOMS: atom_id res chain seq x y z
N MET A 1 12.03 5.95 -0.08
CA MET A 1 12.08 5.51 1.32
C MET A 1 12.33 4.02 1.37
N THR A 2 13.33 3.60 2.12
CA THR A 2 13.77 2.22 2.34
C THR A 2 13.63 1.87 3.83
N ARG A 3 13.88 0.60 4.18
CA ARG A 3 13.94 0.18 5.59
C ARG A 3 15.02 0.94 6.38
N ALA A 4 16.17 1.20 5.76
CA ALA A 4 17.24 1.99 6.39
C ALA A 4 16.77 3.43 6.67
N ASP A 5 16.04 4.05 5.73
CA ASP A 5 15.50 5.40 5.92
C ASP A 5 14.53 5.46 7.12
N LEU A 6 13.71 4.41 7.32
CA LEU A 6 12.81 4.30 8.47
C LEU A 6 13.58 4.14 9.79
N THR A 7 14.62 3.33 9.80
CA THR A 7 15.52 3.15 10.96
C THR A 7 16.18 4.47 11.35
N GLU A 8 16.71 5.21 10.38
CA GLU A 8 17.32 6.53 10.62
C GLU A 8 16.30 7.52 11.18
N ALA A 9 15.09 7.57 10.61
CA ALA A 9 14.03 8.45 11.11
C ALA A 9 13.66 8.15 12.57
N LEU A 10 13.60 6.88 12.97
CA LEU A 10 13.35 6.47 14.36
C LEU A 10 14.52 6.80 15.28
N TYR A 11 15.76 6.55 14.83
CA TYR A 11 16.98 6.92 15.54
C TYR A 11 17.00 8.42 15.86
N GLU A 12 16.75 9.27 14.87
CA GLU A 12 16.77 10.73 15.02
C GLU A 12 15.63 11.26 15.90
N LYS A 13 14.43 10.66 15.84
CA LYS A 13 13.24 11.18 16.52
C LYS A 13 13.07 10.66 17.94
N VAL A 14 13.46 9.42 18.20
CA VAL A 14 13.18 8.72 19.47
C VAL A 14 14.44 8.59 20.33
N GLY A 15 15.63 8.79 19.75
CA GLY A 15 16.90 8.75 20.48
C GLY A 15 17.32 7.35 20.93
N LEU A 16 16.72 6.30 20.35
CA LEU A 16 17.14 4.91 20.50
C LEU A 16 18.48 4.68 19.80
N SER A 17 19.17 3.57 20.11
CA SER A 17 20.31 3.17 19.29
C SER A 17 19.88 2.75 17.88
N ARG A 18 20.80 2.79 16.92
CA ARG A 18 20.54 2.35 15.53
C ARG A 18 20.05 0.90 15.47
N ASN A 19 20.59 0.03 16.34
CA ASN A 19 20.20 -1.37 16.40
C ASN A 19 18.76 -1.51 16.92
N GLU A 20 18.43 -0.86 18.04
CA GLU A 20 17.07 -0.88 18.59
C GLU A 20 16.05 -0.32 17.59
N SER A 21 16.40 0.77 16.89
CA SER A 21 15.55 1.32 15.83
C SER A 21 15.36 0.33 14.67
N ALA A 22 16.41 -0.40 14.28
CA ALA A 22 16.31 -1.41 13.23
C ALA A 22 15.41 -2.57 13.66
N ASP A 23 15.60 -3.08 14.88
CA ASP A 23 14.82 -4.17 15.46
C ASP A 23 13.33 -3.80 15.56
N LEU A 24 13.02 -2.57 15.95
CA LEU A 24 11.64 -2.07 16.02
C LEU A 24 10.99 -1.98 14.64
N VAL A 25 11.69 -1.43 13.64
CA VAL A 25 11.17 -1.37 12.26
C VAL A 25 10.89 -2.78 11.75
N GLU A 26 11.83 -3.70 11.97
CA GLU A 26 11.66 -5.10 11.56
C GLU A 26 10.48 -5.76 12.27
N SER A 27 10.35 -5.57 13.58
CA SER A 27 9.23 -6.10 14.35
C SER A 27 7.87 -5.59 13.84
N ILE A 28 7.76 -4.31 13.48
CA ILE A 28 6.52 -3.74 12.94
C ILE A 28 6.20 -4.34 11.57
N LEU A 29 7.19 -4.44 10.68
CA LEU A 29 6.99 -5.01 9.34
C LEU A 29 6.61 -6.49 9.39
N ASN A 30 7.23 -7.25 10.29
CA ASN A 30 6.89 -8.66 10.52
C ASN A 30 5.45 -8.79 11.04
N HIS A 31 5.07 -7.99 12.04
CA HIS A 31 3.72 -8.04 12.59
C HIS A 31 2.64 -7.69 11.55
N VAL A 32 2.87 -6.69 10.71
CA VAL A 32 1.98 -6.35 9.58
C VAL A 32 1.91 -7.51 8.57
N SER A 33 3.05 -8.14 8.27
CA SER A 33 3.11 -9.24 7.30
C SER A 33 2.35 -10.47 7.82
N ASP A 34 2.54 -10.84 9.08
CA ASP A 34 1.88 -11.98 9.71
C ASP A 34 0.36 -11.80 9.70
N ALA A 35 -0.13 -10.63 10.13
CA ALA A 35 -1.56 -10.32 10.08
C ALA A 35 -2.14 -10.45 8.66
N LEU A 36 -1.41 -10.00 7.63
CA LEU A 36 -1.85 -10.13 6.23
C LEU A 36 -1.82 -11.58 5.74
N VAL A 37 -0.82 -12.38 6.13
CA VAL A 37 -0.76 -13.81 5.80
C VAL A 37 -1.97 -14.55 6.36
N ASP A 38 -2.37 -14.20 7.58
CA ASP A 38 -3.55 -14.74 8.27
C ASP A 38 -4.88 -14.25 7.66
N GLY A 39 -4.82 -13.33 6.70
CA GLY A 39 -5.98 -12.79 6.00
C GLY A 39 -6.66 -11.65 6.74
N GLU A 40 -6.03 -11.13 7.79
CA GLU A 40 -6.53 -9.98 8.54
C GLU A 40 -6.37 -8.68 7.74
N GLN A 41 -7.10 -7.66 8.18
CA GLN A 41 -7.02 -6.32 7.63
C GLN A 41 -6.18 -5.43 8.54
N VAL A 42 -5.11 -4.86 8.01
CA VAL A 42 -4.26 -3.91 8.73
C VAL A 42 -4.70 -2.49 8.40
N LYS A 43 -5.21 -1.77 9.41
CA LYS A 43 -5.61 -0.35 9.29
C LYS A 43 -4.60 0.54 10.00
N ILE A 44 -4.03 1.49 9.27
CA ILE A 44 -3.16 2.53 9.82
C ILE A 44 -3.89 3.85 9.62
N ALA A 45 -4.36 4.44 10.72
CA ALA A 45 -5.13 5.69 10.71
C ALA A 45 -4.35 6.79 9.96
N SER A 46 -5.08 7.63 9.22
CA SER A 46 -4.54 8.68 8.35
C SER A 46 -3.61 8.22 7.21
N PHE A 47 -3.18 6.97 7.17
CA PHE A 47 -2.33 6.44 6.10
C PHE A 47 -3.13 5.60 5.12
N GLY A 48 -3.75 4.51 5.57
CA GLY A 48 -4.53 3.64 4.69
C GLY A 48 -4.87 2.30 5.30
N THR A 49 -5.34 1.39 4.45
CA THR A 49 -5.74 0.04 4.83
C THR A 49 -5.14 -0.96 3.86
N PHE A 50 -4.47 -1.97 4.41
CA PHE A 50 -4.03 -3.16 3.70
C PHE A 50 -5.05 -4.26 3.93
N LEU A 51 -5.48 -4.92 2.87
CA LEU A 51 -6.39 -6.05 2.97
C LEU A 51 -6.04 -7.12 1.95
N VAL A 52 -6.36 -8.34 2.33
CA VAL A 52 -6.23 -9.50 1.48
C VAL A 52 -7.55 -9.81 0.80
N ARG A 53 -7.49 -10.14 -0.49
CA ARG A 53 -8.65 -10.57 -1.28
C ARG A 53 -8.36 -11.85 -2.01
N ASP A 54 -9.30 -12.78 -1.98
CA ASP A 54 -9.25 -13.96 -2.82
C ASP A 54 -9.87 -13.64 -4.18
N LYS A 55 -9.12 -13.90 -5.25
CA LYS A 55 -9.56 -13.76 -6.63
C LYS A 55 -9.92 -15.15 -7.16
N ALA A 56 -11.14 -15.27 -7.67
CA ALA A 56 -11.61 -16.51 -8.29
C ALA A 56 -10.86 -16.81 -9.59
N ARG A 57 -10.91 -18.08 -9.99
CA ARG A 57 -10.48 -18.53 -11.32
C ARG A 57 -11.24 -17.76 -12.40
N ARG A 58 -10.55 -17.37 -13.47
CA ARG A 58 -11.16 -16.76 -14.65
C ARG A 58 -10.34 -17.00 -15.90
N ILE A 59 -10.94 -16.83 -17.07
CA ILE A 59 -10.21 -16.80 -18.34
C ILE A 59 -9.73 -15.36 -18.57
N GLY A 60 -8.43 -15.22 -18.84
CA GLY A 60 -7.81 -14.00 -19.31
C GLY A 60 -7.37 -14.14 -20.76
N ARG A 61 -7.00 -13.02 -21.36
CA ARG A 61 -6.49 -12.99 -22.74
C ARG A 61 -5.09 -12.42 -22.74
N ASN A 62 -4.15 -13.06 -23.44
CA ASN A 62 -2.81 -12.51 -23.62
C ASN A 62 -2.92 -11.20 -24.41
N PRO A 63 -2.49 -10.04 -23.87
CA PRO A 63 -2.62 -8.75 -24.57
C PRO A 63 -1.87 -8.68 -25.89
N LYS A 64 -0.84 -9.52 -26.09
CA LYS A 64 -0.01 -9.54 -27.29
C LYS A 64 -0.53 -10.48 -28.37
N THR A 65 -1.00 -11.68 -28.00
CA THR A 65 -1.40 -12.73 -28.97
C THR A 65 -2.91 -12.88 -29.12
N GLY A 66 -3.68 -12.41 -28.14
CA GLY A 66 -5.12 -12.61 -28.13
C GLY A 66 -5.54 -14.04 -27.77
N GLU A 67 -4.64 -14.89 -27.31
CA GLU A 67 -4.98 -16.25 -26.89
C GLU A 67 -5.59 -16.24 -25.48
N GLU A 68 -6.58 -17.11 -25.28
CA GLU A 68 -7.19 -17.30 -23.97
C GLU A 68 -6.32 -18.19 -23.09
N HIS A 69 -6.15 -17.78 -21.84
CA HIS A 69 -5.45 -18.54 -20.82
C HIS A 69 -6.23 -18.54 -19.52
N GLU A 70 -6.23 -19.67 -18.84
CA GLU A 70 -6.79 -19.77 -17.51
C GLU A 70 -5.89 -19.05 -16.49
N ILE A 71 -6.49 -18.19 -15.68
CA ILE A 71 -5.85 -17.56 -14.53
C ILE A 71 -6.32 -18.30 -13.28
N PRO A 72 -5.42 -18.99 -12.56
CA PRO A 72 -5.79 -19.74 -11.37
C PRO A 72 -6.27 -18.83 -10.25
N PRO A 73 -7.09 -19.35 -9.31
CA PRO A 73 -7.47 -18.59 -8.13
C PRO A 73 -6.22 -18.23 -7.32
N ARG A 74 -6.21 -17.02 -6.76
CA ARG A 74 -5.05 -16.52 -6.01
C ARG A 74 -5.47 -15.48 -4.98
N ARG A 75 -4.63 -15.35 -3.97
CA ARG A 75 -4.73 -14.29 -2.98
C ARG A 75 -3.98 -13.05 -3.46
N VAL A 76 -4.57 -11.87 -3.31
CA VAL A 76 -3.94 -10.59 -3.68
C VAL A 76 -3.99 -9.63 -2.49
N LEU A 77 -2.90 -8.88 -2.31
CA LEU A 77 -2.86 -7.75 -1.40
C LEU A 77 -3.40 -6.50 -2.10
N VAL A 78 -4.28 -5.77 -1.43
CA VAL A 78 -4.80 -4.48 -1.88
C VAL A 78 -4.46 -3.44 -0.81
N PHE A 79 -3.90 -2.31 -1.24
CA PHE A 79 -3.74 -1.13 -0.42
C PHE A 79 -4.80 -0.09 -0.81
N ARG A 80 -5.46 0.49 0.18
CA ARG A 80 -6.37 1.63 0.02
C ARG A 80 -5.80 2.81 0.78
N ALA A 81 -5.36 3.84 0.05
CA ALA A 81 -4.93 5.09 0.64
C ALA A 81 -6.10 5.77 1.38
N SER A 82 -5.82 6.32 2.56
CA SER A 82 -6.80 7.11 3.31
C SER A 82 -7.12 8.41 2.56
N GLN A 83 -8.26 9.02 2.89
CA GLN A 83 -8.59 10.33 2.33
C GLN A 83 -7.60 11.41 2.76
N VAL A 84 -7.09 11.32 3.99
CA VAL A 84 -6.06 12.25 4.52
C VAL A 84 -4.79 12.16 3.69
N LEU A 85 -4.30 10.94 3.39
CA LEU A 85 -3.11 10.76 2.58
C LEU A 85 -3.32 11.24 1.15
N LYS A 86 -4.48 10.94 0.56
CA LYS A 86 -4.84 11.42 -0.77
C LYS A 86 -4.84 12.95 -0.82
N GLN A 87 -5.51 13.62 0.12
CA GLN A 87 -5.55 15.09 0.20
C GLN A 87 -4.16 15.71 0.37
N ALA A 88 -3.32 15.14 1.25
CA ALA A 88 -1.96 15.64 1.43
C ALA A 88 -1.12 15.58 0.13
N LEU A 89 -1.28 14.52 -0.67
CA LEU A 89 -0.61 14.40 -1.98
C LEU A 89 -1.10 15.46 -2.98
N VAL A 90 -2.39 15.77 -2.93
CA VAL A 90 -3.03 16.77 -3.78
C VAL A 90 -2.53 18.17 -3.46
N GLU A 91 -2.49 18.52 -2.18
CA GLU A 91 -2.04 19.82 -1.70
C GLU A 91 -0.55 20.07 -2.00
N ASP A 92 0.30 19.05 -1.88
CA ASP A 92 1.73 19.14 -2.18
C ASP A 92 2.04 19.17 -3.69
N TRP A 93 1.10 18.72 -4.53
CA TRP A 93 1.30 18.64 -5.97
C TRP A 93 1.30 20.04 -6.64
N LYS A 94 2.50 20.53 -6.97
CA LYS A 94 2.72 21.83 -7.64
C LYS A 94 2.31 21.86 -9.13
N GLY A 95 1.73 20.79 -9.67
CA GLY A 95 1.45 20.61 -11.10
C GLY A 95 0.08 21.10 -11.60
N GLY A 96 -0.67 21.86 -10.79
CA GLY A 96 -1.97 22.44 -11.16
C GLY A 96 -3.16 21.83 -10.40
N PRO A 97 -4.31 22.53 -10.37
CA PRO A 97 -5.40 22.22 -9.45
C PRO A 97 -6.04 20.87 -9.78
N LEU A 98 -6.10 20.04 -8.75
CA LEU A 98 -6.74 18.73 -8.77
C LEU A 98 -8.26 18.80 -8.97
N ASP A 99 -8.81 20.00 -8.87
CA ASP A 99 -10.21 20.34 -9.11
C ASP A 99 -10.68 19.76 -10.46
N ALA A 100 -9.84 19.79 -11.50
CA ALA A 100 -10.15 19.22 -12.81
C ALA A 100 -10.25 17.68 -12.81
N TYR A 101 -9.51 16.98 -11.94
CA TYR A 101 -9.56 15.51 -11.84
C TYR A 101 -10.72 15.03 -10.97
N ILE A 102 -11.08 15.78 -9.92
CA ILE A 102 -12.22 15.49 -9.06
C ILE A 102 -13.55 15.77 -9.80
N GLU A 103 -13.63 16.87 -10.56
CA GLU A 103 -14.80 17.18 -11.41
C GLU A 103 -14.98 16.17 -12.56
N ALA A 104 -13.90 15.57 -13.06
CA ALA A 104 -13.95 14.56 -14.11
C ALA A 104 -14.47 13.19 -13.65
N GLY A 105 -14.74 12.98 -12.35
CA GLY A 105 -15.37 11.75 -11.85
C GLY A 105 -14.51 10.48 -12.05
N ALA A 106 -13.19 10.62 -12.19
CA ALA A 106 -12.28 9.50 -12.35
C ALA A 106 -12.13 8.74 -11.01
N ASN A 107 -13.11 7.88 -10.72
CA ASN A 107 -12.98 6.85 -9.70
C ASN A 107 -12.13 5.72 -10.26
N ASP A 108 -10.87 5.62 -9.82
CA ASP A 108 -10.09 4.39 -10.01
C ASP A 108 -10.67 3.30 -9.08
N GLU A 109 -11.44 2.38 -9.67
CA GLU A 109 -11.93 1.11 -9.08
C GLU A 109 -10.83 0.06 -8.86
#